data_AF-F4B5S0-F1
#
_entry.id   AF-F4B5S0-F1
#
_cell.length_a   1.000
_cell.length_b   1.000
_cell.length_c   1.000
_cell.angle_alpha   90.00
_cell.angle_beta   90.00
_cell.angle_gamma   90.00
#
_symmetry.space_group_name_H-M   'P 1'
#
loop_
_entity.id
_entity.type
_entity.pdbx_description
1 polymer ?
#
loop_
_entity_poly.entity_id
_entity_poly.type
_entity_poly.pdbx_seq_one_letter_code
_entity_poly.pdbx_strand_id
1 'polypeptide(L)'
;MREWVKKTFGEVSVVKIKDISSGLKEDREGLKKLLAKRRQIDVVVAYKDRLTRFGFEVKLFKAYGVNVVVAFQDDKDYMQELMEGFAEIVKSFAPTVKSMRRW
;
A
#
# COMPACT_ATOMS: atom_id res chain seq x y z
N MET A 1 9.05 11.58 -8.27
CA MET A 1 7.57 11.49 -8.16
C MET A 1 6.85 12.73 -8.66
N ARG A 2 7.05 13.93 -8.08
CA ARG A 2 6.36 15.17 -8.57
C ARG A 2 6.68 15.49 -10.03
N GLU A 3 7.96 15.42 -10.41
CA GLU A 3 8.40 15.61 -11.81
C GLU A 3 7.82 14.54 -12.75
N TRP A 4 7.77 13.29 -12.29
CA TRP A 4 7.14 12.20 -13.05
C TRP A 4 5.65 12.49 -13.30
N VAL A 5 4.91 12.91 -12.26
CA VAL A 5 3.49 13.31 -12.40
C VAL A 5 3.33 14.47 -13.36
N LYS A 6 4.18 15.52 -13.26
CA LYS A 6 4.15 16.67 -14.17
C LYS A 6 4.42 16.27 -15.62
N LYS A 7 5.35 15.34 -15.85
CA LYS A 7 5.67 14.82 -17.18
C LYS A 7 4.54 13.97 -17.77
N THR A 8 3.87 13.16 -16.94
CA THR A 8 2.85 12.21 -17.40
C THR A 8 1.47 12.85 -17.57
N PHE A 9 1.09 13.76 -16.66
CA PHE A 9 -0.27 14.33 -16.60
C PHE A 9 -0.32 15.85 -16.82
N GLY A 10 0.82 16.52 -17.00
CA GLY A 10 0.88 17.96 -17.12
C GLY A 10 0.72 18.68 -15.77
N GLU A 11 0.17 19.90 -15.80
CA GLU A 11 -0.03 20.70 -14.59
C GLU A 11 -1.32 20.28 -13.87
N VAL A 12 -1.17 19.46 -12.83
CA VAL A 12 -2.27 18.93 -12.02
C VAL A 12 -2.08 19.25 -10.54
N SER A 13 -3.18 19.40 -9.81
CA SER A 13 -3.15 19.55 -8.35
C SER A 13 -2.77 18.22 -7.68
N VAL A 14 -1.66 18.21 -6.94
CA VAL A 14 -1.13 17.00 -6.30
C VAL A 14 -1.24 17.09 -4.78
N VAL A 15 -1.98 16.16 -4.18
CA VAL A 15 -2.00 15.95 -2.73
C VAL A 15 -1.02 14.85 -2.37
N LYS A 16 0.02 15.17 -1.60
CA LYS A 16 1.02 14.17 -1.16
C LYS A 16 0.57 13.57 0.18
N ILE A 17 0.39 12.24 0.19
CA ILE A 17 0.13 11.46 1.40
C ILE A 17 1.34 10.56 1.64
N LYS A 18 1.83 10.51 2.88
CA LYS A 18 2.95 9.66 3.30
C LYS A 18 2.53 8.91 4.56
N ASP A 19 2.67 7.59 4.53
CA ASP A 19 2.56 6.73 5.70
C ASP A 19 3.91 6.07 5.98
N ILE A 20 4.30 6.00 7.25
CA ILE A 20 5.48 5.25 7.71
C ILE A 20 4.96 4.10 8.56
N SER A 21 4.65 2.98 7.91
CA SER A 21 4.10 1.78 8.54
C SER A 21 4.19 0.60 7.57
N SER A 22 4.16 -0.63 8.10
CA SER A 22 4.12 -1.86 7.30
C SER A 22 2.92 -1.85 6.36
N GLY A 23 3.11 -2.31 5.12
CA GLY A 23 2.02 -2.53 4.15
C GLY A 23 1.01 -3.59 4.57
N LEU A 24 1.25 -4.29 5.69
CA LEU A 24 0.34 -5.22 6.35
C LEU A 24 -0.66 -4.53 7.28
N LYS A 25 -0.43 -3.27 7.66
CA LYS A 25 -1.37 -2.52 8.50
C LYS A 25 -2.48 -1.91 7.65
N GLU A 26 -3.72 -2.20 8.03
CA GLU A 26 -4.92 -1.65 7.39
C GLU A 26 -5.40 -0.34 8.03
N ASP A 27 -4.94 -0.03 9.25
CA ASP A 27 -5.33 1.15 10.02
C ASP A 27 -4.49 2.41 9.74
N ARG A 28 -3.73 2.40 8.63
CA ARG A 28 -2.85 3.50 8.20
C ARG A 28 -3.64 4.78 7.96
N GLU A 29 -3.21 5.87 8.59
CA GLU A 29 -3.90 7.16 8.53
C GLU A 29 -3.94 7.75 7.11
N GLY A 30 -2.88 7.60 6.32
CA GLY A 30 -2.87 8.02 4.92
C GLY A 30 -3.79 7.16 4.04
N LEU A 31 -3.87 5.84 4.27
CA LEU A 31 -4.84 4.98 3.59
C LEU A 31 -6.28 5.39 3.89
N LYS A 32 -6.61 5.68 5.16
CA LYS A 32 -7.95 6.20 5.53
C LYS A 32 -8.27 7.51 4.81
N LYS A 33 -7.31 8.44 4.76
CA LYS A 33 -7.46 9.72 4.04
C LYS A 33 -7.69 9.51 2.53
N LEU A 34 -7.02 8.53 1.92
CA LEU A 34 -7.25 8.17 0.52
C LEU A 34 -8.65 7.60 0.29
N LEU A 35 -9.12 6.70 1.16
CA LEU A 35 -10.45 6.11 1.05
C LEU A 35 -11.57 7.13 1.29
N ALA A 36 -11.36 8.11 2.17
CA ALA A 36 -12.31 9.19 2.41
C ALA A 36 -12.53 10.10 1.19
N LYS A 37 -11.53 10.20 0.30
CA LYS A 37 -11.53 11.06 -0.90
C LYS A 37 -12.27 10.47 -2.12
N ARG A 38 -13.00 9.35 -1.97
CA ARG A 38 -13.90 8.68 -2.96
C ARG A 38 -14.08 9.39 -4.31
N ARG A 39 -13.91 8.70 -5.45
CA ARG A 39 -14.21 9.16 -6.84
C ARG A 39 -13.64 10.53 -7.27
N GLN A 40 -12.96 11.29 -6.40
CA GLN A 40 -12.54 12.66 -6.66
C GLN A 40 -11.07 12.78 -7.06
N ILE A 41 -10.29 11.70 -6.93
CA ILE A 41 -8.85 11.70 -7.18
C ILE A 41 -8.40 10.38 -7.78
N ASP A 42 -7.48 10.47 -8.74
CA ASP A 42 -6.65 9.35 -9.15
C ASP A 42 -5.48 9.22 -8.16
N VAL A 43 -5.09 7.97 -7.88
CA VAL A 43 -4.05 7.64 -6.91
C VAL A 43 -2.80 7.22 -7.66
N VAL A 44 -1.73 8.00 -7.54
CA VAL A 44 -0.42 7.65 -8.10
C VAL A 44 0.48 7.12 -7.00
N VAL A 45 0.97 5.90 -7.17
CA VAL A 45 1.93 5.27 -6.25
C VAL A 45 3.24 4.99 -6.94
N ALA A 46 4.33 5.05 -6.19
CA ALA A 46 5.66 4.76 -6.72
C ALA A 46 5.76 3.29 -7.15
N TYR A 47 5.37 2.36 -6.28
CA TYR A 47 5.38 0.92 -6.51
C TYR A 47 4.08 0.29 -5.97
N LYS A 48 3.73 -0.92 -6.43
CA LYS A 48 2.45 -1.57 -6.11
C LYS A 48 2.35 -1.99 -4.63
N ASP A 49 3.44 -2.50 -4.08
CA ASP A 49 3.61 -2.91 -2.67
C ASP A 49 3.46 -1.73 -1.69
N ARG A 50 3.82 -0.51 -2.09
CA ARG A 50 3.64 0.73 -1.30
C ARG A 50 2.17 1.04 -1.03
N LEU A 51 1.27 0.64 -1.94
CA LEU A 51 -0.16 0.79 -1.71
C LEU A 51 -0.69 -0.36 -0.86
N THR A 52 -0.36 -1.60 -1.24
CA THR A 52 -0.98 -2.81 -0.69
C THR A 52 -0.04 -4.00 -0.70
N ARG A 53 -0.03 -4.79 0.37
CA ARG A 53 0.66 -6.08 0.39
C ARG A 53 -0.16 -7.23 -0.22
N PHE A 54 -1.46 -7.27 0.08
CA PHE A 54 -2.36 -8.36 -0.33
C PHE A 54 -3.26 -8.01 -1.52
N GLY A 55 -3.22 -6.75 -2.00
CA GLY A 55 -3.94 -6.32 -3.20
C GLY A 55 -5.43 -6.04 -3.01
N PHE A 56 -5.94 -6.06 -1.77
CA PHE A 56 -7.36 -5.81 -1.48
C PHE A 56 -7.74 -4.35 -1.78
N GLU A 57 -6.87 -3.42 -1.42
CA GLU A 57 -7.12 -2.00 -1.53
C GLU A 57 -7.14 -1.56 -3.01
N VAL A 58 -6.38 -2.21 -3.90
CA VAL A 58 -6.45 -1.96 -5.35
C VAL A 58 -7.83 -2.34 -5.91
N LYS A 59 -8.40 -3.46 -5.46
CA LYS A 59 -9.77 -3.86 -5.85
C LYS A 59 -10.80 -2.88 -5.30
N LEU A 60 -10.61 -2.41 -4.08
CA LEU A 60 -11.47 -1.43 -3.44
C LEU A 60 -11.46 -0.08 -4.17
N PHE A 61 -10.28 0.44 -4.52
CA PHE A 61 -10.15 1.67 -5.31
C PHE A 61 -10.84 1.53 -6.69
N LYS A 62 -10.66 0.40 -7.38
CA LYS A 62 -11.38 0.12 -8.63
C LYS A 62 -12.90 0.11 -8.44
N ALA A 63 -13.41 -0.53 -7.38
CA ALA A 63 -14.84 -0.55 -7.07
C ALA A 63 -15.38 0.87 -6.79
N TYR A 64 -14.56 1.73 -6.17
CA TYR A 64 -14.87 3.15 -6.01
C TYR A 64 -14.64 4.01 -7.26
N GLY A 65 -14.26 3.44 -8.41
CA GLY A 65 -14.01 4.20 -9.64
C GLY A 65 -12.78 5.12 -9.56
N VAL A 66 -11.83 4.80 -8.68
CA VAL A 66 -10.55 5.49 -8.55
C VAL A 66 -9.51 4.77 -9.40
N ASN A 67 -8.84 5.48 -10.31
CA ASN A 67 -7.73 4.89 -11.06
C ASN A 67 -6.47 4.88 -10.19
N VAL A 68 -5.82 3.72 -10.15
CA VAL A 68 -4.52 3.56 -9.49
C VAL A 68 -3.45 3.47 -10.56
N VAL A 69 -2.53 4.44 -10.56
CA VAL A 69 -1.39 4.52 -11.47
C VAL A 69 -0.12 4.16 -10.73
N VAL A 70 0.61 3.16 -11.22
CA VAL A 70 1.89 2.72 -10.67
C VAL A 70 3.01 3.34 -11.51
N ALA A 71 3.86 4.15 -10.90
CA ALA A 71 4.90 4.91 -11.61
C ALA A 71 6.14 4.07 -11.95
N PHE A 72 6.48 3.09 -11.11
CA PHE A 72 7.68 2.25 -11.24
C PHE A 72 7.34 0.78 -10.99
N GLN A 73 7.94 -0.11 -11.78
CA GLN A 73 8.00 -1.55 -11.55
C GLN A 73 9.48 -1.87 -11.36
N ASP A 74 9.89 -2.21 -10.14
CA ASP A 74 11.28 -2.57 -9.88
C ASP A 74 11.31 -3.68 -8.83
N ASP A 75 12.01 -4.77 -9.13
CA ASP A 75 11.97 -6.02 -8.38
C ASP A 75 12.91 -6.04 -7.16
N LYS A 76 13.87 -5.09 -7.08
CA LYS A 76 14.97 -5.12 -6.12
C LYS A 76 14.59 -4.80 -4.67
N ASP A 77 13.66 -3.87 -4.44
CA ASP A 77 13.18 -3.49 -3.10
C ASP A 77 12.07 -4.44 -2.60
N TYR A 78 11.35 -5.06 -3.54
CA TYR A 78 10.23 -5.95 -3.28
C TYR A 78 10.61 -7.15 -2.41
N MET A 79 11.78 -7.79 -2.65
CA MET A 79 12.20 -8.97 -1.90
C MET A 79 12.49 -8.67 -0.43
N GLN A 80 13.12 -7.52 -0.13
CA GLN A 80 13.39 -7.14 1.25
C GLN A 80 12.09 -6.86 1.99
N GLU A 81 11.19 -6.09 1.37
CA GLU A 81 9.86 -5.90 1.93
C GLU A 81 9.17 -7.24 2.13
N LEU A 82 9.19 -8.15 1.14
CA LEU A 82 8.57 -9.47 1.19
C LEU A 82 9.03 -10.28 2.43
N MET A 83 10.32 -10.27 2.72
CA MET A 83 10.88 -10.96 3.89
C MET A 83 10.42 -10.31 5.20
N GLU A 84 10.40 -8.98 5.29
CA GLU A 84 9.99 -8.27 6.50
C GLU A 84 8.54 -8.58 6.89
N GLY A 85 7.60 -8.51 5.93
CA GLY A 85 6.22 -8.85 6.21
C GLY A 85 5.97 -10.36 6.34
N PHE A 86 6.77 -11.23 5.73
CA PHE A 86 6.70 -12.67 6.05
C PHE A 86 7.08 -12.92 7.50
N ALA A 87 8.16 -12.30 7.99
CA ALA A 87 8.55 -12.38 9.40
C ALA A 87 7.46 -11.81 10.33
N GLU A 88 6.77 -10.74 9.93
CA GLU A 88 5.65 -10.15 10.68
C GLU A 88 4.45 -11.11 10.77
N ILE A 89 4.11 -11.81 9.68
CA ILE A 89 3.08 -12.86 9.66
C ILE A 89 3.50 -14.04 10.55
N VAL A 90 4.73 -14.55 10.42
CA VAL A 90 5.21 -15.65 11.27
C VAL A 90 5.17 -15.27 12.77
N LYS A 91 5.54 -14.02 13.09
CA LYS A 91 5.46 -13.50 14.47
C LYS A 91 4.02 -13.40 14.98
N SER A 92 3.04 -13.04 14.14
CA SER A 92 1.63 -12.97 14.57
C SER A 92 1.05 -14.34 14.91
N PHE A 93 1.56 -15.42 14.30
CA PHE A 93 1.18 -16.80 14.61
C PHE A 93 1.96 -17.45 15.77
N ALA A 94 3.10 -16.89 16.19
CA ALA A 94 3.94 -17.46 17.25
C ALA A 94 3.22 -17.63 18.62
N PRO A 95 2.34 -16.71 19.08
CA PRO A 95 1.56 -16.89 20.30
C PRO A 95 0.60 -18.10 20.20
N THR A 96 0.00 -18.30 19.03
CA THR A 96 -0.99 -19.36 18.76
C THR A 96 -0.35 -20.74 18.85
N VAL A 97 0.83 -20.94 18.27
CA VAL A 97 1.56 -22.23 18.34
C VAL A 97 2.03 -22.54 19.76
N LYS A 98 2.45 -21.53 20.52
CA LYS A 98 2.89 -21.71 21.91
C LYS A 98 1.72 -22.10 22.83
N SER A 99 0.51 -21.65 22.52
CA SER A 99 -0.71 -22.03 23.24
C SER A 99 -1.18 -23.47 22.94
N MET A 100 -0.96 -23.97 21.72
CA MET A 100 -1.33 -25.34 21.32
C MET A 100 -0.41 -26.43 21.92
N ARG A 101 0.82 -26.09 22.33
CA ARG A 101 1.73 -27.02 23.04
C ARG A 101 1.47 -27.15 24.54
N ARG A 102 0.35 -26.60 25.04
CA ARG A 102 -0.02 -26.60 26.45
C ARG A 102 -1.33 -27.39 26.64
N TRP A 103 -1.31 -28.66 26.25
CA TRP A 103 -2.29 -29.69 26.57
C TRP A 103 -1.56 -31.01 26.79
#